data_AF-A0A259RNU1-F1
#
_entry.id   AF-A0A259RNU1-F1
#
_cell.length_a   1.000
_cell.length_b   1.000
_cell.length_c   1.000
_cell.angle_alpha   90.00
_cell.angle_beta   90.00
_cell.angle_gamma   90.00
#
_symmetry.space_group_name_H-M   'P 1'
#
loop_
_entity.id
_entity.type
_entity.pdbx_description
1 polymer ?
#
loop_
_entity_poly.entity_id
_entity_poly.type
_entity_poly.pdbx_seq_one_letter_code
_entity_poly.pdbx_strand_id
1 'polypeptide(L)' 'MSTIEDIELEHHRAQMLHDMRALVEKYRAIFDWDVPGVNQAEADRLIIQALRDALSDVASDLPSAASKS' A
#
# COMPACT_ATOMS: atom_id res chain seq x y z
N MET A 1 -8.85 25.96 -3.27
CA MET A 1 -9.76 25.30 -4.23
C MET A 1 -9.22 23.90 -4.43
N SER A 2 -10.07 22.87 -4.36
CA SER A 2 -9.67 21.50 -4.68
C SER A 2 -9.43 21.41 -6.18
N THR A 3 -8.34 20.80 -6.60
CA THR A 3 -8.11 20.45 -8.01
C THR A 3 -9.06 19.33 -8.44
N ILE A 4 -9.21 19.08 -9.74
CA ILE A 4 -10.02 17.94 -10.22
C ILE A 4 -9.38 16.62 -9.77
N GLU A 5 -8.05 16.59 -9.71
CA GLU A 5 -7.24 15.49 -9.19
C GLU A 5 -7.55 15.20 -7.71
N ASP A 6 -7.71 16.23 -6.87
CA ASP A 6 -8.06 16.06 -5.45
C ASP A 6 -9.46 15.45 -5.27
N ILE A 7 -10.42 15.84 -6.13
CA ILE A 7 -11.80 15.33 -6.09
C ILE A 7 -11.82 13.85 -6.51
N GLU A 8 -11.11 13.50 -7.58
CA GLU A 8 -11.00 12.12 -8.04
C GLU A 8 -10.27 11.23 -7.02
N LEU A 9 -9.23 11.76 -6.35
CA LEU A 9 -8.56 11.04 -5.26
C LEU A 9 -9.51 10.74 -4.10
N GLU A 10 -10.37 11.68 -3.73
CA GLU A 10 -11.35 11.46 -2.67
C GLU A 10 -12.40 10.42 -3.08
N HIS A 11 -12.89 10.47 -4.33
CA HIS A 11 -13.83 9.48 -4.86
C HIS A 11 -13.25 8.05 -4.84
N HIS A 12 -11.96 7.90 -5.13
CA HIS A 12 -11.30 6.60 -5.18
C HIS A 12 -10.67 6.17 -3.84
N ARG A 13 -10.74 6.99 -2.79
CA ARG A 13 -10.12 6.71 -1.47
C ARG A 13 -10.58 5.37 -0.88
N ALA A 14 -11.86 5.06 -1.00
CA ALA A 14 -12.41 3.79 -0.50
C ALA A 14 -11.84 2.59 -1.26
N GLN A 15 -11.68 2.71 -2.59
CA GLN A 15 -11.09 1.66 -3.42
C GLN A 15 -9.61 1.46 -3.08
N MET A 16 -8.83 2.55 -2.96
CA MET A 16 -7.43 2.47 -2.54
C MET A 16 -7.28 1.78 -1.18
N LEU A 17 -8.16 2.07 -0.21
CA LEU A 17 -8.16 1.41 1.08
C LEU A 17 -8.50 -0.08 0.98
N HIS A 18 -9.45 -0.46 0.12
CA HIS A 18 -9.80 -1.85 -0.14
C HIS A 18 -8.61 -2.63 -0.71
N ASP A 19 -7.95 -2.07 -1.73
CA ASP A 19 -6.82 -2.70 -2.40
C ASP A 19 -5.64 -2.89 -1.44
N MET A 20 -5.37 -1.90 -0.58
CA MET A 20 -4.32 -2.02 0.45
C MET A 20 -4.62 -3.13 1.47
N ARG A 21 -5.89 -3.34 1.85
CA ARG A 21 -6.27 -4.45 2.74
C ARG A 21 -6.08 -5.80 2.06
N ALA A 22 -6.50 -5.90 0.79
CA ALA A 22 -6.34 -7.12 0.00
C ALA A 22 -4.85 -7.49 -0.17
N LEU A 23 -3.94 -6.51 -0.31
CA LEU A 23 -2.50 -6.77 -0.34
C LEU A 23 -1.99 -7.36 0.99
N VAL A 24 -2.42 -6.81 2.13
CA VAL A 24 -2.02 -7.35 3.44
C VAL A 24 -2.49 -8.80 3.59
N GLU A 25 -3.74 -9.10 3.25
CA GLU A 25 -4.30 -10.45 3.29
C GLU A 25 -3.56 -11.41 2.36
N LYS A 26 -3.28 -10.98 1.13
CA LYS A 26 -2.51 -11.75 0.15
C LYS A 26 -1.15 -12.17 0.72
N TYR A 27 -0.39 -11.24 1.31
CA TYR A 27 0.93 -11.56 1.84
C TYR A 27 0.85 -12.39 3.13
N ARG A 28 -0.17 -12.18 3.97
CA ARG A 28 -0.42 -13.05 5.13
C ARG A 28 -0.62 -14.51 4.70
N ALA A 29 -1.38 -14.74 3.62
CA ALA A 29 -1.60 -16.07 3.06
C ALA A 29 -0.32 -16.66 2.42
N ILE A 30 0.48 -15.85 1.70
CA ILE A 30 1.73 -16.31 1.08
C ILE A 30 2.75 -16.78 2.13
N PHE A 31 2.88 -16.05 3.24
CA PHE A 31 3.78 -16.43 4.32
C PHE A 31 3.24 -17.55 5.21
N ASP A 32 1.99 -17.99 4.99
CA ASP A 32 1.29 -18.95 5.84
C ASP A 32 1.27 -18.50 7.32
N TRP A 33 1.11 -17.18 7.52
CA TRP A 33 1.14 -16.55 8.85
C TRP A 33 -0.25 -16.46 9.50
N ASP A 34 -1.29 -16.94 8.83
CA ASP A 34 -2.66 -17.01 9.35
C ASP A 34 -2.89 -18.35 10.09
N VAL A 35 -2.02 -18.68 11.04
CA VAL A 35 -2.05 -19.95 11.79
C VAL A 35 -1.88 -19.74 13.30
N PRO A 36 -2.44 -20.63 14.15
CA PRO A 36 -2.25 -20.55 15.59
C PRO A 36 -0.76 -20.60 15.98
N GLY A 37 -0.34 -19.68 16.86
CA GLY A 37 1.04 -19.59 17.35
C GLY A 37 1.90 -18.52 16.66
N VAL A 38 1.45 -17.97 15.53
CA VAL A 38 2.04 -16.76 14.97
C VAL A 38 1.56 -15.54 15.75
N ASN A 39 2.47 -14.62 16.08
CA ASN A 39 2.08 -13.32 16.59
C ASN A 39 1.51 -12.48 15.44
N GLN A 40 0.19 -12.58 15.24
CA GLN A 40 -0.51 -11.94 14.12
C GLN A 40 -0.27 -10.43 14.05
N ALA A 41 -0.17 -9.75 15.20
CA ALA A 41 0.07 -8.31 15.24
C ALA A 41 1.47 -7.96 14.71
N GLU A 42 2.49 -8.77 15.01
CA GLU A 42 3.84 -8.55 14.48
C GLU A 42 3.92 -8.92 12.99
N ALA A 43 3.26 -10.00 12.57
CA ALA A 43 3.13 -10.38 11.16
C ALA A 43 2.51 -9.25 10.33
N ASP A 44 1.40 -8.67 10.80
CA ASP A 44 0.73 -7.55 10.14
C ASP A 44 1.64 -6.30 10.11
N ARG A 45 2.38 -6.02 11.19
CA ARG A 45 3.35 -4.91 11.24
C ARG A 45 4.44 -5.06 10.19
N LEU A 46 5.01 -6.26 10.04
CA LEU A 46 6.05 -6.56 9.06
C LEU A 46 5.54 -6.41 7.63
N ILE A 47 4.35 -6.95 7.34
CA ILE A 47 3.73 -6.84 6.01
C ILE A 47 3.47 -5.37 5.65
N ILE A 48 2.90 -4.59 6.59
CA ILE A 48 2.62 -3.16 6.36
C ILE A 48 3.91 -2.38 6.11
N GLN A 49 4.98 -2.68 6.85
CA GLN A 49 6.28 -2.03 6.63
C GLN A 49 6.83 -2.34 5.23
N ALA A 50 6.84 -3.62 4.85
CA ALA A 50 7.31 -4.03 3.52
C ALA A 50 6.49 -3.40 2.38
N LEU A 51 5.16 -3.27 2.53
CA LEU A 51 4.31 -2.58 1.56
C LEU A 51 4.62 -1.08 1.45
N ARG A 52 4.95 -0.42 2.55
CA ARG A 52 5.38 0.99 2.54
C ARG A 52 6.70 1.16 1.82
N ASP A 53 7.68 0.30 2.13
CA ASP A 53 8.99 0.34 1.51
C ASP A 53 8.87 0.12 -0.01
N ALA A 54 8.09 -0.88 -0.44
CA ALA A 54 7.82 -1.13 -1.85
C ALA A 54 7.12 0.05 -2.56
N LEU A 55 6.19 0.73 -1.89
CA LEU A 55 5.56 1.93 -2.45
C LEU A 55 6.56 3.09 -2.57
N SER A 56 7.48 3.23 -1.61
CA SER A 56 8.57 4.22 -1.68
C SER A 56 9.54 3.93 -2.83
N ASP A 57 9.84 2.67 -3.10
CA ASP A 57 10.67 2.27 -4.24
C ASP A 57 9.97 2.62 -5.57
N VAL A 58 8.69 2.27 -5.71
CA VAL A 58 7.89 2.66 -6.89
C VAL A 58 7.86 4.17 -7.08
N ALA A 59 7.67 4.94 -6.00
CA ALA A 59 7.68 6.40 -6.07
C ALA A 59 9.03 6.97 -6.51
N SER A 60 10.13 6.31 -6.15
CA SER A 60 11.49 6.68 -6.54
C SER A 60 11.79 6.35 -8.01
N ASP A 61 11.18 5.29 -8.54
CA ASP A 61 11.31 4.86 -9.93
C ASP A 61 10.46 5.69 -10.90
N LEU A 62 9.37 6.29 -10.42
CA LEU A 62 8.54 7.16 -11.24
C LEU A 62 9.32 8.43 -11.61
N PRO A 63 9.38 8.81 -12.91
CA PRO A 63 10.10 10.00 -13.32
C PRO A 63 9.54 11.23 -12.61
N SER A 64 10.39 11.93 -11.87
CA SER A 64 10.04 13.20 -11.26
C SER A 64 9.54 14.15 -12.36
N ALA A 65 8.39 14.79 -12.14
CA ALA A 65 7.78 15.76 -13.05
C ALA A 65 8.72 16.92 -13.44
N ALA A 66 9.86 17.06 -12.77
CA ALA A 66 10.92 18.03 -13.07
C ALA A 66 11.80 17.69 -14.30
N SER A 67 11.69 16.50 -14.90
CA SER A 67 12.55 16.12 -16.06
C SER A 67 12.01 16.56 -17.44
N LYS A 68 10.98 17.41 -17.49
CA LYS A 68 10.58 18.10 -18.71
C LYS A 68 11.14 19.53 -18.67
N SER A 69 12.39 19.71 -19.09
CA SER A 69 12.99 21.01 -19.43
C SER A 69 13.62 20.91 -20.80
#